data_AF-A0A139PKF4-F1
#
_entry.id   AF-A0A139PKF4-F1
#
_cell.length_a   1.000
_cell.length_b   1.000
_cell.length_c   1.000
_cell.angle_alpha   90.00
_cell.angle_beta   90.00
_cell.angle_gamma   90.00
#
_symmetry.space_group_name_H-M   'P 1'
#
loop_
_entity.id
_entity.type
_entity.pdbx_description
1 polymer ?
#
loop_
_entity_poly.entity_id
_entity_poly.type
_entity_poly.pdbx_seq_one_letter_code
_entity_poly.pdbx_strand_id
1 'polypeptide(L)' 'MEDHIKQSYPKAFEIGSKIYDVITQHTGLDLYKSERVYLVLHIQRLLS' A
#
# COMPACT_ATOMS: atom_id res chain seq x y z
N MET A 1 6.19 -11.69 1.55
CA MET A 1 6.73 -10.31 1.67
C MET A 1 5.67 -9.35 2.17
N GLU A 2 4.49 -9.34 1.56
CA GLU A 2 3.37 -8.48 1.98
C GLU A 2 2.97 -8.69 3.46
N ASP A 3 2.88 -9.93 3.93
CA ASP A 3 2.55 -10.22 5.33
C ASP A 3 3.57 -9.66 6.32
N HIS A 4 4.86 -9.74 5.99
CA HIS A 4 5.93 -9.12 6.79
C HIS A 4 5.79 -7.60 6.81
N ILE A 5 5.53 -6.97 5.66
CA ILE A 5 5.34 -5.52 5.57
C ILE A 5 4.11 -5.07 6.38
N LYS A 6 3.01 -5.84 6.32
CA LYS A 6 1.79 -5.57 7.09
C LYS A 6 2.04 -5.64 8.59
N GLN A 7 2.87 -6.58 9.05
CA GLN A 7 3.25 -6.70 10.46
C GLN A 7 4.23 -5.60 10.90
N SER A 8 5.21 -5.28 10.07
CA SER A 8 6.24 -4.27 10.39
C SER A 8 5.71 -2.83 10.34
N TYR A 9 4.82 -2.53 9.40
CA TYR A 9 4.32 -1.17 9.14
C TYR A 9 2.79 -1.12 9.08
N PRO A 10 2.06 -1.51 10.16
CA PRO A 10 0.61 -1.70 10.11
C PRO A 10 -0.15 -0.42 9.70
N LYS A 11 0.27 0.74 10.21
CA LYS A 11 -0.35 2.03 9.86
C LYS A 11 -0.09 2.44 8.41
N ALA A 12 1.15 2.30 7.93
CA ALA A 12 1.46 2.59 6.54
C ALA A 12 0.76 1.60 5.59
N PHE A 13 0.61 0.34 6.01
CA PHE A 13 -0.11 -0.68 5.27
C PHE A 13 -1.58 -0.35 5.10
N GLU A 14 -2.25 0.08 6.17
CA GLU A 14 -3.64 0.52 6.13
C GLU A 14 -3.84 1.70 5.16
N ILE A 15 -3.02 2.75 5.28
CA ILE A 15 -3.14 3.95 4.44
C ILE A 15 -2.81 3.59 2.98
N GLY A 16 -1.73 2.84 2.73
CA GLY A 16 -1.32 2.44 1.38
C GLY A 16 -2.35 1.56 0.69
N SER A 17 -3.02 0.68 1.44
CA SER A 17 -4.13 -0.13 0.90
C SER A 17 -5.32 0.74 0.50
N LYS A 18 -5.70 1.73 1.31
CA LYS A 18 -6.80 2.66 0.96
C LYS A 18 -6.49 3.46 -0.32
N ILE A 19 -5.25 3.93 -0.46
CA ILE A 19 -4.82 4.65 -1.67
C ILE A 19 -4.84 3.73 -2.89
N TYR A 20 -4.34 2.51 -2.73
CA TYR A 20 -4.39 1.49 -3.78
C TYR A 20 -5.82 1.24 -4.27
N ASP A 21 -6.76 1.04 -3.35
CA ASP A 21 -8.17 0.78 -3.68
C ASP A 21 -8.80 1.96 -4.43
N VAL A 22 -8.51 3.21 -4.03
CA VAL A 22 -8.95 4.42 -4.73
C VAL A 22 -8.43 4.47 -6.17
N ILE A 23 -7.14 4.15 -6.38
CA ILE A 23 -6.56 4.14 -7.73
C ILE A 23 -7.22 3.06 -8.59
N THR A 24 -7.41 1.85 -8.07
CA THR A 24 -8.09 0.77 -8.79
C THR A 24 -9.53 1.15 -9.15
N GLN A 25 -10.27 1.78 -8.24
CA GLN A 25 -11.63 2.27 -8.51
C GLN A 25 -11.68 3.33 -9.61
N HIS A 26 -10.73 4.26 -9.64
CA HIS A 26 -10.72 5.34 -10.64
C HIS A 26 -10.16 4.91 -12.00
N THR A 27 -9.25 3.95 -12.04
CA THR A 27 -8.58 3.53 -13.28
C THR A 27 -9.22 2.30 -13.91
N GLY A 28 -9.97 1.51 -13.14
CA GLY A 28 -10.46 0.19 -13.55
C GLY A 28 -9.37 -0.86 -13.72
N LEU A 29 -8.13 -0.55 -13.32
CA LEU A 29 -6.99 -1.45 -13.42
C LEU A 29 -6.86 -2.28 -12.16
N ASP A 30 -6.77 -3.61 -12.35
CA ASP A 30 -6.28 -4.49 -11.29
C ASP A 30 -4.76 -4.32 -11.20
N LEU A 31 -4.32 -3.55 -10.22
CA LEU A 31 -2.90 -3.29 -10.01
C LEU A 31 -2.21 -4.56 -9.50
N TYR A 32 -0.91 -4.68 -9.73
CA TYR A 32 -0.16 -5.79 -9.14
C TYR A 32 -0.01 -5.58 -7.63
N LYS A 33 -0.06 -6.67 -6.84
CA LYS A 33 0.17 -6.61 -5.38
C LYS A 33 1.51 -5.95 -5.00
N SER A 34 2.50 -5.99 -5.89
CA SER A 34 3.78 -5.29 -5.73
C SER A 34 3.62 -3.77 -5.61
N GLU A 35 2.67 -3.17 -6.33
CA GLU A 35 2.43 -1.73 -6.32
C GLU A 35 1.90 -1.26 -4.96
N ARG A 36 1.03 -2.07 -4.33
CA ARG A 36 0.57 -1.80 -2.97
C ARG A 36 1.74 -1.77 -2.00
N VAL A 37 2.64 -2.76 -2.06
CA VAL A 37 3.82 -2.80 -1.18
C VAL A 37 4.71 -1.57 -1.41
N TYR A 38 4.86 -1.13 -2.67
CA TYR A 38 5.62 0.07 -3.01
C TYR A 38 5.01 1.34 -2.40
N LEU A 39 3.69 1.52 -2.51
CA LEU A 39 2.96 2.61 -1.86
C LEU A 39 3.16 2.59 -0.34
N VAL A 40 3.03 1.43 0.28
CA VAL A 40 3.20 1.26 1.73
C VAL A 40 4.59 1.70 2.19
N LEU A 41 5.64 1.32 1.46
CA LEU A 41 7.02 1.72 1.78
C LEU A 41 7.20 3.24 1.68
N HIS A 42 6.62 3.90 0.68
CA HIS A 42 6.70 5.35 0.55
C HIS A 42 5.90 6.08 1.63
N ILE A 43 4.75 5.57 2.03
CA ILE A 43 3.99 6.14 3.15
C ILE A 43 4.74 5.97 4.47
N GLN A 44 5.36 4.81 4.69
CA GLN A 44 6.16 4.58 5.89
C GLN A 44 7.27 5.64 6.01
N ARG A 45 7.93 6.00 4.90
CA ARG A 45 8.96 7.06 4.89
C ARG A 45 8.44 8.43 5.36
N LEU A 46 7.15 8.73 5.15
CA LEU A 46 6.53 9.98 5.61
C LEU A 46 6.09 9.94 7.08
N LEU A 47 5.87 8.75 7.61
CA LEU A 47 5.50 8.53 9.02
C LEU A 47 6.73 8.34 9.93
N SER A 48 7.93 8.29 9.35
CA SER A 48 9.21 8.05 10.03
C SER A 48 9.91 9.35 10.39
#